data_AF-A0A812C8F4-F1
#
_entry.id   AF-A0A812C8F4-F1
#
_cell.length_a   1.000
_cell.length_b   1.000
_cell.length_c   1.000
_cell.angle_alpha   90.00
_cell.angle_beta   90.00
_cell.angle_gamma   90.00
#
_symmetry.space_group_name_H-M   'P 1'
#
loop_
_entity.id
_entity.type
_entity.pdbx_description
1 polymer ?
#
loop_
_entity_poly.entity_id
_entity_poly.type
_entity_poly.pdbx_seq_one_letter_code
_entity_poly.pdbx_strand_id
1 'polypeptide(L)'
;MGSRNPSKRSLTTLDDSILKEITVGSVKNCLLSQDVSVVFLAVHHQNVTAILSPLRSLLSDKILVDSSNRTELCHTGSNAEELASHFPEARIVKGLNTLSAEILHSDTIVEAFRRVHLAADDVSAREIVASIVRDMGFCPVYSGGLQASRRLESYPLELLSGWGRPTVISFGVLLVWLGIMVIKYSVKYSKATYSFPWKRVPLTLLNLLICLTAITLLAITYLPGCIAAFIQLYHGTKYRLFPCWLDLWLRCRKMLGLFAFLFSIWHAGMSIVFISPGSMKWWYEPSANWEPNQTNAKTTYRLNAIGESAVSLGLMSLLLLSLIAISSLPSVSAVLNWREWRLVQSQMGYTALLLAVAHVFVMSFRGWLKHPSSFFYWNSFLCCALPCLVLAMKLFLTIPCVSRMVFRIRNGQERRPFAKQGQERKSMEIQLLEIDSV
;
A
#
# COMPACT_ATOMS: atom_id res chain seq x y z
N MET A 1 -24.73 -28.33 -22.50
CA MET A 1 -23.27 -28.07 -22.61
C MET A 1 -22.80 -28.31 -24.04
N GLY A 2 -22.04 -27.38 -24.63
CA GLY A 2 -21.45 -27.56 -25.97
C GLY A 2 -20.03 -28.13 -25.91
N SER A 3 -19.73 -29.15 -26.70
CA SER A 3 -18.39 -29.75 -26.83
C SER A 3 -18.06 -30.04 -28.29
N ARG A 4 -16.77 -30.06 -28.65
CA ARG A 4 -16.32 -30.53 -29.97
C ARG A 4 -16.58 -32.03 -30.17
N ASN A 5 -16.42 -32.80 -29.09
CA ASN A 5 -16.62 -34.25 -29.07
C ASN A 5 -17.65 -34.60 -27.98
N PRO A 6 -18.96 -34.46 -28.24
CA PRO A 6 -19.99 -34.74 -27.24
C PRO A 6 -20.02 -36.21 -26.82
N SER A 7 -19.82 -37.14 -27.76
CA SER A 7 -19.84 -38.59 -27.51
C SER A 7 -18.75 -39.10 -26.56
N LYS A 8 -17.62 -38.38 -26.45
CA LYS A 8 -16.50 -38.74 -25.57
C LYS A 8 -16.59 -38.11 -24.18
N ARG A 9 -17.57 -37.25 -23.92
CA ARG A 9 -17.68 -36.47 -22.69
C ARG A 9 -18.83 -37.02 -21.85
N SER A 10 -18.53 -37.93 -20.93
CA SER A 10 -19.53 -38.39 -19.96
C SER A 10 -19.53 -37.50 -18.73
N LEU A 11 -20.68 -36.91 -18.40
CA LEU A 11 -20.90 -36.19 -17.14
C LEU A 11 -21.33 -37.16 -16.01
N THR A 12 -21.56 -38.44 -16.32
CA THR A 12 -22.09 -39.43 -15.37
C THR A 12 -21.08 -39.90 -14.32
N THR A 13 -19.78 -39.62 -14.49
CA THR A 13 -18.71 -40.01 -13.56
C THR A 13 -18.49 -39.00 -12.44
N LEU A 14 -19.24 -37.90 -12.42
CA LEU A 14 -19.22 -36.90 -11.36
C LEU A 14 -20.40 -37.21 -10.42
N ASP A 15 -20.14 -37.34 -9.12
CA ASP A 15 -21.11 -37.74 -8.08
C ASP A 15 -22.26 -36.74 -7.83
N ASP A 16 -22.39 -35.72 -8.69
CA ASP A 16 -23.35 -34.65 -8.54
C ASP A 16 -24.64 -34.94 -9.32
N SER A 17 -25.75 -35.08 -8.58
CA SER A 17 -27.08 -35.35 -9.13
C SER A 17 -27.53 -34.31 -10.16
N ILE A 18 -27.10 -33.06 -10.03
CA ILE A 18 -27.47 -31.94 -10.91
C ILE A 18 -26.81 -32.09 -12.29
N LEU A 19 -25.58 -32.60 -12.34
CA LEU A 19 -24.84 -32.78 -13.59
C LEU A 19 -25.44 -33.87 -14.50
N LYS A 20 -26.26 -34.77 -13.94
CA LYS A 20 -26.95 -35.83 -14.69
C LYS A 20 -28.10 -35.30 -15.56
N GLU A 21 -28.64 -34.12 -15.24
CA GLU A 21 -29.72 -33.48 -16.02
C GLU A 21 -29.18 -32.67 -17.22
N ILE A 22 -27.85 -32.44 -17.28
CA ILE A 22 -27.23 -31.60 -18.31
C ILE A 22 -26.98 -32.41 -19.59
N THR A 23 -27.61 -32.01 -20.69
CA THR A 23 -27.36 -32.58 -22.01
C THR A 23 -26.05 -32.07 -22.63
N VAL A 24 -25.23 -32.97 -23.18
CA VAL A 24 -23.99 -32.62 -23.88
C VAL A 24 -24.20 -32.75 -25.39
N GLY A 25 -24.08 -31.64 -26.11
CA GLY A 25 -24.26 -31.56 -27.57
C GLY A 25 -23.05 -30.99 -28.28
N SER A 26 -23.11 -30.95 -29.62
CA SER A 26 -22.14 -30.20 -30.41
C SER A 26 -22.30 -28.70 -30.16
N VAL A 27 -21.22 -27.92 -30.29
CA VAL A 27 -21.27 -26.46 -30.11
C VAL A 27 -22.32 -25.83 -31.04
N LYS A 28 -22.39 -26.28 -32.31
CA LYS A 28 -23.38 -25.82 -33.28
C LYS A 28 -24.83 -26.09 -32.83
N ASN A 29 -25.12 -27.31 -32.36
CA ASN A 29 -26.48 -27.66 -31.91
C ASN A 29 -26.91 -26.85 -30.69
N CYS A 30 -25.99 -26.59 -29.75
CA CYS A 30 -26.29 -25.74 -28.61
C CYS A 30 -26.60 -24.29 -29.03
N LEU A 31 -25.87 -23.73 -30.00
CA LEU A 31 -26.10 -22.36 -30.47
C LEU A 31 -27.36 -22.22 -31.34
N LEU A 32 -27.78 -23.29 -32.03
CA LEU A 32 -29.02 -23.32 -32.81
C LEU A 32 -30.28 -23.32 -31.94
N SER A 33 -30.18 -23.75 -30.68
CA SER A 33 -31.34 -23.73 -29.79
C SER A 33 -31.78 -22.28 -29.54
N GLN A 34 -33.08 -22.02 -29.71
CA GLN A 34 -33.68 -20.71 -29.47
C GLN A 34 -33.70 -20.34 -27.98
N ASP A 35 -33.66 -21.34 -27.10
CA ASP A 35 -33.67 -21.14 -25.65
C ASP A 35 -32.32 -20.61 -25.10
N VAL A 36 -31.25 -20.66 -25.92
CA VAL A 36 -29.91 -20.25 -25.50
C VAL A 36 -29.66 -18.80 -25.88
N SER A 37 -29.89 -17.89 -24.92
CA SER A 37 -29.61 -16.45 -25.04
C SER A 37 -28.24 -16.05 -24.48
N VAL A 38 -27.72 -16.80 -23.50
CA VAL A 38 -26.43 -16.55 -22.83
C VAL A 38 -25.50 -17.74 -23.02
N VAL A 39 -24.26 -17.46 -23.42
CA VAL A 39 -23.22 -18.47 -23.70
C VAL A 39 -21.98 -18.16 -22.88
N PHE A 40 -21.65 -19.04 -21.93
CA PHE A 40 -20.42 -18.95 -21.15
C PHE A 40 -19.25 -19.60 -21.87
N LEU A 41 -18.19 -18.85 -22.14
CA LEU A 41 -17.02 -19.30 -22.88
C LEU A 41 -15.98 -19.93 -21.94
N ALA A 42 -16.19 -21.20 -21.57
CA ALA A 42 -15.26 -21.98 -20.74
C ALA A 42 -14.14 -22.65 -21.57
N VAL A 43 -13.47 -21.88 -22.43
CA VAL A 43 -12.33 -22.34 -23.25
C VAL A 43 -11.20 -21.31 -23.19
N HIS A 44 -9.96 -21.77 -23.39
CA HIS A 44 -8.82 -20.86 -23.42
C HIS A 44 -8.93 -19.86 -24.58
N HIS A 45 -8.56 -18.59 -24.34
CA HIS A 45 -8.80 -17.48 -25.28
C HIS A 45 -8.28 -17.76 -26.70
N GLN A 46 -7.11 -18.42 -26.81
CA GLN A 46 -6.47 -18.80 -28.08
C GLN A 46 -7.36 -19.66 -28.99
N ASN A 47 -8.28 -20.43 -28.40
CA ASN A 47 -9.13 -21.37 -29.13
C ASN A 47 -10.53 -20.78 -29.43
N VAL A 48 -10.91 -19.67 -28.79
CA VAL A 48 -12.26 -19.10 -28.91
C VAL A 48 -12.56 -18.74 -30.37
N THR A 49 -11.69 -17.96 -30.99
CA THR A 49 -11.89 -17.49 -32.37
C THR A 49 -11.94 -18.65 -33.36
N ALA A 50 -11.09 -19.67 -33.20
CA ALA A 50 -11.08 -20.85 -34.06
C ALA A 50 -12.39 -21.67 -33.95
N ILE A 51 -12.96 -21.75 -32.74
CA ILE A 51 -14.21 -22.49 -32.48
C ILE A 51 -15.44 -21.72 -32.97
N LEU A 52 -15.47 -20.40 -32.76
CA LEU A 52 -16.66 -19.57 -32.99
C LEU A 52 -16.74 -18.96 -34.40
N SER A 53 -15.61 -18.76 -35.10
CA SER A 53 -15.60 -18.17 -36.45
C SER A 53 -16.52 -18.89 -37.44
N PRO A 54 -16.54 -20.24 -37.53
CA PRO A 54 -17.45 -20.96 -38.42
C PRO A 54 -18.93 -20.83 -38.04
N LEU A 55 -19.23 -20.38 -36.82
CA LEU A 55 -20.58 -20.30 -36.25
C LEU A 55 -21.06 -18.85 -36.07
N ARG A 56 -20.34 -17.87 -36.64
CA ARG A 56 -20.59 -16.43 -36.46
C ARG A 56 -22.05 -16.02 -36.68
N SER A 57 -22.69 -16.53 -37.75
CA SER A 57 -24.11 -16.27 -38.06
C SER A 57 -25.08 -16.67 -36.94
N LEU A 58 -24.71 -17.63 -36.10
CA LEU A 58 -25.54 -18.12 -35.00
C LEU A 58 -25.33 -17.33 -33.70
N LEU A 59 -24.41 -16.36 -33.69
CA LEU A 59 -24.05 -15.59 -32.49
C LEU A 59 -24.70 -14.20 -32.45
N SER A 60 -25.39 -13.80 -33.51
CA SER A 60 -26.12 -12.52 -33.56
C SER A 60 -27.08 -12.41 -32.37
N ASP A 61 -27.04 -11.26 -31.68
CA ASP A 61 -27.81 -10.93 -30.49
C ASP A 61 -27.61 -11.85 -29.27
N LYS A 62 -26.76 -12.88 -29.34
CA LYS A 62 -26.45 -13.71 -28.17
C LYS A 62 -25.48 -13.01 -27.24
N ILE A 63 -25.62 -13.26 -25.94
CA ILE A 63 -24.72 -12.75 -24.91
C ILE A 63 -23.57 -13.72 -24.74
N LEU A 64 -22.35 -13.29 -25.06
CA LEU A 64 -21.13 -14.06 -24.86
C LEU A 64 -20.45 -13.61 -23.56
N VAL A 65 -20.35 -14.53 -22.60
CA VAL A 65 -19.65 -14.26 -21.34
C VAL A 65 -18.21 -14.77 -21.45
N ASP A 66 -17.25 -13.85 -21.50
CA ASP A 66 -15.83 -14.16 -21.50
C ASP A 66 -15.28 -14.24 -20.07
N SER A 67 -14.93 -15.46 -19.68
CA SER A 67 -14.27 -15.78 -18.39
C SER A 67 -12.79 -16.12 -18.55
N SER A 68 -12.21 -15.94 -19.74
CA SER A 68 -10.82 -16.33 -20.01
C SER A 68 -9.80 -15.42 -19.32
N ASN A 69 -8.66 -15.99 -18.94
CA ASN A 69 -7.46 -15.25 -18.56
C ASN A 69 -6.31 -15.64 -19.51
N ARG A 70 -5.36 -14.73 -19.70
CA ARG A 70 -4.07 -15.06 -20.35
C ARG A 70 -3.14 -15.73 -19.34
N THR A 71 -2.09 -16.37 -19.82
CA THR A 71 -0.98 -16.84 -18.98
C THR A 71 -0.02 -15.72 -18.61
N GLU A 72 0.04 -14.68 -19.43
CA GLU A 72 0.94 -13.54 -19.27
C GLU A 72 0.19 -12.21 -19.40
N LEU A 73 0.74 -11.16 -18.80
CA LEU A 73 0.18 -9.82 -18.88
C LEU A 73 0.22 -9.30 -20.32
N CYS A 74 -0.91 -8.75 -20.80
CA CYS A 74 -0.97 -8.06 -22.08
C CYS A 74 -1.15 -6.56 -21.89
N HIS A 75 -0.41 -5.76 -22.67
CA HIS A 75 -0.43 -4.30 -22.58
C HIS A 75 -1.21 -3.62 -23.71
N THR A 76 -1.59 -4.36 -24.77
CA THR A 76 -2.16 -3.79 -26.01
C THR A 76 -3.66 -3.99 -26.16
N GLY A 77 -4.32 -4.76 -25.28
CA GLY A 77 -5.77 -5.00 -25.30
C GLY A 77 -6.19 -6.09 -24.32
N SER A 78 -7.48 -6.43 -24.29
CA SER A 78 -8.02 -7.57 -23.53
C SER A 78 -8.58 -8.67 -24.44
N ASN A 79 -8.76 -9.86 -23.89
CA ASN A 79 -9.45 -10.97 -24.56
C ASN A 79 -10.88 -10.60 -24.91
N ALA A 80 -11.58 -9.89 -24.03
CA ALA A 80 -12.96 -9.49 -24.28
C ALA A 80 -13.09 -8.44 -25.39
N GLU A 81 -12.18 -7.46 -25.48
CA GLU A 81 -12.15 -6.48 -26.59
C GLU A 81 -11.80 -7.14 -27.92
N GLU A 82 -10.85 -8.09 -27.91
CA GLU A 82 -10.52 -8.90 -29.08
C GLU A 82 -11.73 -9.73 -29.52
N LEU A 83 -12.45 -10.34 -28.57
CA LEU A 83 -13.68 -11.09 -28.84
C LEU A 83 -14.76 -10.20 -29.47
N ALA A 84 -14.99 -9.01 -28.90
CA ALA A 84 -15.95 -8.04 -29.45
C ALA A 84 -15.60 -7.60 -30.88
N SER A 85 -14.30 -7.43 -31.16
CA SER A 85 -13.82 -7.07 -32.50
C SER A 85 -14.06 -8.19 -33.53
N HIS A 86 -13.93 -9.45 -33.12
CA HIS A 86 -14.17 -10.61 -34.00
C HIS A 86 -15.67 -10.89 -34.20
N PHE A 87 -16.52 -10.58 -33.21
CA PHE A 87 -17.95 -10.87 -33.21
C PHE A 87 -18.79 -9.62 -32.86
N PRO A 88 -18.85 -8.61 -33.74
CA PRO A 88 -19.52 -7.32 -33.46
C PRO A 88 -21.05 -7.42 -33.33
N GLU A 89 -21.66 -8.48 -33.87
CA GLU A 89 -23.10 -8.74 -33.78
C GLU A 89 -23.48 -9.45 -32.46
N ALA A 90 -22.49 -9.88 -31.67
CA ALA A 90 -22.70 -10.52 -30.39
C ALA A 90 -22.53 -9.50 -29.24
N ARG A 91 -23.24 -9.74 -28.14
CA ARG A 91 -23.18 -8.88 -26.95
C ARG A 91 -22.16 -9.44 -25.96
N ILE A 92 -21.03 -8.75 -25.78
CA ILE A 92 -19.93 -9.28 -24.97
C ILE A 92 -20.00 -8.79 -23.53
N VAL A 93 -19.85 -9.72 -22.59
CA VAL A 93 -19.71 -9.43 -21.15
C VAL A 93 -18.47 -10.11 -20.61
N LYS A 94 -17.55 -9.34 -20.04
CA LYS A 94 -16.42 -9.87 -19.24
C LYS A 94 -16.90 -10.16 -17.83
N GLY A 95 -16.63 -11.36 -17.32
CA GLY A 95 -16.96 -11.73 -15.95
C GLY A 95 -16.42 -13.09 -15.55
N LEU A 96 -16.52 -13.43 -14.25
CA LEU A 96 -16.15 -14.73 -13.67
C LEU A 96 -14.66 -15.12 -13.77
N ASN A 97 -13.83 -14.33 -14.44
CA ASN A 97 -12.41 -14.62 -14.64
C ASN A 97 -11.57 -14.53 -13.34
N THR A 98 -12.11 -13.91 -12.28
CA THR A 98 -11.47 -13.84 -10.96
C THR A 98 -11.85 -15.01 -10.04
N LEU A 99 -12.79 -15.86 -10.44
CA LEU A 99 -13.18 -17.04 -9.66
C LEU A 99 -12.33 -18.24 -10.09
N SER A 100 -11.86 -19.02 -9.12
CA SER A 100 -11.27 -20.33 -9.40
C SER A 100 -12.37 -21.38 -9.51
N ALA A 101 -12.11 -22.45 -10.27
CA ALA A 101 -13.02 -23.59 -10.37
C ALA A 101 -13.28 -24.23 -9.00
N GLU A 102 -12.28 -24.23 -8.11
CA GLU A 102 -12.38 -24.74 -6.74
C GLU A 102 -13.42 -23.98 -5.92
N ILE A 103 -13.44 -22.64 -6.01
CA ILE A 103 -14.42 -21.81 -5.31
C ILE A 103 -15.84 -22.07 -5.81
N LEU A 104 -16.00 -22.36 -7.09
CA LEU A 104 -17.31 -22.72 -7.68
C LEU A 104 -17.78 -24.12 -7.29
N HIS A 105 -16.87 -25.01 -6.91
CA HIS A 105 -17.19 -26.37 -6.47
C HIS A 105 -17.41 -26.47 -4.95
N SER A 106 -16.87 -25.52 -4.18
CA SER A 106 -17.03 -25.50 -2.73
C SER A 106 -18.40 -24.95 -2.31
N ASP A 107 -19.07 -25.66 -1.38
CA ASP A 107 -20.29 -25.17 -0.74
C ASP A 107 -20.06 -23.94 0.17
N THR A 108 -18.81 -23.61 0.48
CA THR A 108 -18.47 -22.48 1.36
C THR A 108 -17.99 -21.29 0.52
N ILE A 109 -18.92 -20.40 0.20
CA ILE A 109 -18.56 -19.11 -0.43
C ILE A 109 -17.96 -18.17 0.63
N VAL A 110 -16.63 -18.17 0.73
CA VAL A 110 -15.88 -17.22 1.57
C VAL A 110 -16.17 -15.79 1.11
N GLU A 111 -16.51 -14.89 2.04
CA GLU A 111 -16.93 -13.50 1.75
C GLU A 111 -15.96 -12.74 0.83
N ALA A 112 -14.66 -13.00 0.94
CA ALA A 112 -13.63 -12.37 0.11
C ALA A 112 -13.80 -12.64 -1.40
N PHE A 113 -14.43 -13.77 -1.76
CA PHE A 113 -14.65 -14.19 -3.14
C PHE A 113 -16.11 -14.01 -3.60
N ARG A 114 -16.97 -13.39 -2.78
CA ARG A 114 -18.37 -13.11 -3.19
C ARG A 114 -18.45 -12.12 -4.35
N ARG A 115 -17.45 -11.27 -4.57
CA ARG A 115 -17.55 -10.20 -5.58
C ARG A 115 -17.10 -10.67 -6.96
N VAL A 116 -18.02 -10.62 -7.92
CA VAL A 116 -17.74 -10.92 -9.33
C VAL A 116 -17.79 -9.62 -10.12
N HIS A 117 -16.64 -9.22 -10.66
CA HIS A 117 -16.54 -8.01 -11.46
C HIS A 117 -17.09 -8.26 -12.87
N LEU A 118 -17.99 -7.38 -13.32
CA LEU A 118 -18.61 -7.44 -14.65
C LEU A 118 -18.29 -6.17 -15.45
N ALA A 119 -17.86 -6.33 -16.70
CA ALA A 119 -17.59 -5.23 -17.62
C ALA A 119 -18.21 -5.52 -18.99
N ALA A 120 -19.00 -4.58 -19.51
CA ALA A 120 -19.69 -4.71 -20.79
C ALA A 120 -20.16 -3.34 -21.28
N ASP A 121 -20.22 -3.15 -22.60
CA ASP A 121 -20.78 -1.95 -23.23
C ASP A 121 -22.31 -2.00 -23.32
N ASP A 122 -22.88 -3.20 -23.48
CA ASP A 122 -24.33 -3.42 -23.39
C ASP A 122 -24.76 -3.60 -21.92
N VAL A 123 -25.51 -2.62 -21.42
CA VAL A 123 -26.05 -2.62 -20.05
C VAL A 123 -27.07 -3.73 -19.85
N SER A 124 -27.92 -4.01 -20.83
CA SER A 124 -28.94 -5.06 -20.72
C SER A 124 -28.32 -6.44 -20.62
N ALA A 125 -27.29 -6.71 -21.44
CA ALA A 125 -26.53 -7.95 -21.38
C ALA A 125 -25.82 -8.12 -20.04
N ARG A 126 -25.22 -7.04 -19.52
CA ARG A 126 -24.59 -7.03 -18.20
C ARG A 126 -25.56 -7.34 -17.07
N GLU A 127 -26.79 -6.82 -17.13
CA GLU A 127 -27.80 -7.08 -16.09
C GLU A 127 -28.29 -8.52 -16.09
N ILE A 128 -28.46 -9.13 -17.27
CA ILE A 128 -28.79 -10.56 -17.38
C ILE A 128 -27.67 -11.41 -16.79
N VAL A 129 -26.40 -11.10 -17.08
CA VAL A 129 -25.27 -11.83 -16.48
C VAL A 129 -25.19 -11.55 -14.98
N ALA A 130 -25.51 -10.34 -14.53
CA ALA A 130 -25.54 -9.99 -13.11
C ALA A 130 -26.63 -10.73 -12.34
N SER A 131 -27.81 -10.99 -12.92
CA SER A 131 -28.84 -11.82 -12.27
C SER A 131 -28.34 -13.26 -12.10
N ILE A 132 -27.74 -13.85 -13.14
CA ILE A 132 -27.15 -15.20 -13.04
C ILE A 132 -26.07 -15.25 -11.94
N VAL A 133 -25.23 -14.21 -11.84
CA VAL A 133 -24.22 -14.10 -10.76
C VAL A 133 -24.87 -14.05 -9.37
N ARG A 134 -25.99 -13.34 -9.20
CA ARG A 134 -26.73 -13.29 -7.93
C ARG A 134 -27.35 -14.65 -7.59
N ASP A 135 -27.91 -15.32 -8.58
CA ASP A 135 -28.55 -16.63 -8.42
C ASP A 135 -27.52 -17.71 -8.01
N MET A 136 -26.27 -17.57 -8.46
CA MET A 136 -25.14 -18.38 -7.99
C MET A 136 -24.66 -18.04 -6.57
N GLY A 137 -25.29 -17.08 -5.87
CA GLY A 137 -24.92 -16.66 -4.51
C GLY A 137 -23.78 -15.63 -4.44
N PHE A 138 -23.36 -15.06 -5.57
CA PHE A 138 -22.32 -14.03 -5.65
C PHE A 138 -22.92 -12.62 -5.73
N CYS A 139 -22.08 -11.62 -5.49
CA CYS A 139 -22.41 -10.20 -5.57
C CYS A 139 -21.76 -9.59 -6.83
N PRO A 140 -22.55 -9.24 -7.87
CA PRO A 140 -22.01 -8.60 -9.06
C PRO A 140 -21.51 -7.19 -8.76
N VAL A 141 -20.33 -6.84 -9.27
CA VAL A 141 -19.73 -5.51 -9.17
C VAL A 141 -19.52 -4.93 -10.57
N TYR A 142 -20.28 -3.89 -10.90
CA TYR A 142 -20.16 -3.23 -12.20
C TYR A 142 -18.85 -2.46 -12.31
N SER A 143 -18.01 -2.87 -13.27
CA SER A 143 -16.68 -2.30 -13.49
C SER A 143 -16.63 -1.31 -14.66
N GLY A 144 -17.78 -1.01 -15.28
CA GLY A 144 -17.92 -0.07 -16.38
C GLY A 144 -18.10 -0.75 -17.74
N GLY A 145 -17.67 -0.06 -18.80
CA GLY A 145 -17.66 -0.56 -20.18
C GLY A 145 -16.64 -1.67 -20.41
N LEU A 146 -16.63 -2.25 -21.61
CA LEU A 146 -15.81 -3.40 -21.95
C LEU A 146 -14.31 -3.11 -21.81
N GLN A 147 -13.86 -1.85 -21.97
CA GLN A 147 -12.48 -1.42 -21.76
C GLN A 147 -11.93 -1.80 -20.36
N ALA A 148 -12.80 -1.89 -19.34
CA ALA A 148 -12.40 -2.29 -18.00
C ALA A 148 -11.88 -3.74 -17.93
N SER A 149 -12.21 -4.58 -18.93
CA SER A 149 -11.74 -5.96 -19.04
C SER A 149 -10.22 -6.09 -19.00
N ARG A 150 -9.45 -5.13 -19.53
CA ARG A 150 -7.97 -5.13 -19.47
C ARG A 150 -7.48 -5.24 -18.02
N ARG A 151 -8.09 -4.46 -17.13
CA ARG A 151 -7.77 -4.48 -15.70
C ARG A 151 -8.26 -5.76 -15.04
N LEU A 152 -9.46 -6.23 -15.40
CA LEU A 152 -10.03 -7.46 -14.84
C LEU A 152 -9.19 -8.70 -15.20
N GLU A 153 -8.65 -8.75 -16.42
CA GLU A 153 -7.77 -9.84 -16.90
C GLU A 153 -6.37 -9.78 -16.30
N SER A 154 -5.87 -8.58 -16.03
CA SER A 154 -4.56 -8.40 -15.38
C SER A 154 -4.61 -8.78 -13.90
N TYR A 155 -5.75 -8.56 -13.23
CA TYR A 155 -5.91 -8.76 -11.79
C TYR A 155 -5.46 -10.14 -11.26
N PRO A 156 -5.89 -11.29 -11.83
CA PRO A 156 -5.45 -12.61 -11.35
C PRO A 156 -3.97 -12.90 -11.62
N LEU A 157 -3.32 -12.16 -12.52
CA LEU A 157 -1.90 -12.33 -12.88
C LEU A 157 -0.96 -11.44 -12.06
N GLU A 158 -1.48 -10.40 -11.42
CA GLU A 158 -0.67 -9.48 -10.61
C GLU A 158 -0.39 -10.05 -9.22
N LEU A 159 0.86 -10.47 -8.97
CA LEU A 159 1.31 -10.84 -7.63
C LEU A 159 1.60 -9.59 -6.78
N LEU A 160 0.91 -9.46 -5.64
CA LEU A 160 1.11 -8.39 -4.66
C LEU A 160 1.17 -6.99 -5.30
N SER A 161 0.19 -6.67 -6.14
CA SER A 161 0.09 -5.39 -6.83
C SER A 161 0.30 -4.20 -5.88
N GLY A 162 1.22 -3.31 -6.25
CA GLY A 162 1.60 -2.15 -5.43
C GLY A 162 2.66 -2.38 -4.35
N TRP A 163 2.99 -3.63 -3.99
CA TRP A 163 4.03 -3.94 -2.99
C TRP A 163 5.44 -4.01 -3.55
N GLY A 164 5.63 -4.37 -4.83
CA GLY A 164 6.96 -4.62 -5.40
C GLY A 164 7.97 -3.48 -5.16
N ARG A 165 7.61 -2.25 -5.57
CA ARG A 165 8.47 -1.07 -5.38
C ARG A 165 8.74 -0.75 -3.90
N PRO A 166 7.72 -0.64 -3.02
CA PRO A 166 7.94 -0.50 -1.58
C PRO A 166 8.86 -1.56 -0.98
N THR A 167 8.72 -2.83 -1.39
CA THR A 167 9.57 -3.92 -0.90
C THR A 167 11.02 -3.70 -1.30
N VAL A 168 11.29 -3.31 -2.55
CA VAL A 168 12.65 -3.00 -3.02
C VAL A 168 13.24 -1.81 -2.25
N ILE A 169 12.45 -0.76 -2.02
CA ILE A 169 12.88 0.42 -1.23
C ILE A 169 13.21 -0.01 0.21
N SER A 170 12.32 -0.76 0.86
CA SER A 170 12.52 -1.23 2.24
C SER A 170 13.73 -2.13 2.38
N PHE A 171 13.92 -3.05 1.44
CA PHE A 171 15.10 -3.90 1.41
C PHE A 171 16.38 -3.10 1.16
N GLY A 172 16.34 -2.11 0.25
CA GLY A 172 17.45 -1.18 0.03
C GLY A 172 17.84 -0.40 1.29
N VAL A 173 16.87 0.12 2.05
CA VAL A 173 17.12 0.81 3.32
C VAL A 173 17.74 -0.14 4.35
N LEU A 174 17.24 -1.37 4.45
CA LEU A 174 17.81 -2.41 5.33
C LEU A 174 19.27 -2.70 4.95
N LEU A 175 19.58 -2.88 3.67
CA LEU A 175 20.94 -3.15 3.19
C LEU A 175 21.88 -1.97 3.42
N VAL A 176 21.43 -0.73 3.25
CA VAL A 176 22.22 0.47 3.55
C VAL A 176 22.61 0.49 5.02
N TRP A 177 21.65 0.26 5.93
CA TRP A 177 21.96 0.19 7.36
C TRP A 177 22.84 -0.98 7.72
N LEU A 178 22.63 -2.15 7.11
CA LEU A 178 23.49 -3.31 7.29
C LEU A 178 24.92 -2.99 6.86
N GLY A 179 25.12 -2.38 5.69
CA GLY A 179 26.43 -1.96 5.20
C GLY A 179 27.11 -0.96 6.14
N ILE A 180 26.40 0.08 6.58
CA ILE A 180 26.92 1.05 7.57
C ILE A 180 27.35 0.34 8.86
N MET A 181 26.55 -0.59 9.36
CA MET A 181 26.89 -1.35 10.56
C MET A 181 28.11 -2.25 10.33
N VAL A 182 28.15 -3.02 9.24
CA VAL A 182 29.29 -3.89 8.91
C VAL A 182 30.58 -3.09 8.82
N ILE A 183 30.59 -1.95 8.11
CA ILE A 183 31.78 -1.08 7.99
C ILE A 183 32.23 -0.56 9.36
N LYS A 184 31.30 -0.08 10.19
CA LYS A 184 31.66 0.51 11.49
C LYS A 184 32.17 -0.54 12.46
N TYR A 185 31.56 -1.72 12.46
CA TYR A 185 32.02 -2.83 13.28
C TYR A 185 33.35 -3.38 12.75
N SER A 186 33.54 -3.56 11.44
CA SER A 186 34.82 -4.03 10.89
C SER A 186 35.99 -3.11 11.25
N VAL A 187 35.82 -1.78 11.10
CA VAL A 187 36.84 -0.80 11.50
C VAL A 187 37.11 -0.84 13.01
N LYS A 188 36.05 -0.93 13.84
CA LYS A 188 36.19 -0.98 15.30
C LYS A 188 36.96 -2.23 15.76
N TYR A 189 36.65 -3.40 15.19
CA TYR A 189 37.28 -4.65 15.57
C TYR A 189 38.68 -4.82 14.96
N SER A 190 38.93 -4.27 13.78
CA SER A 190 40.25 -4.22 13.16
C SER A 190 41.23 -3.34 13.95
N LYS A 191 40.80 -2.14 14.37
CA LYS A 191 41.67 -1.22 15.14
C LYS A 191 41.98 -1.69 16.57
N ALA A 192 41.12 -2.51 17.14
CA ALA A 192 41.18 -2.88 18.55
C ALA A 192 41.69 -4.31 18.80
N THR A 193 42.14 -5.02 17.75
CA THR A 193 42.65 -6.41 17.82
C THR A 193 41.70 -7.36 18.59
N TYR A 194 40.39 -7.13 18.47
CA TYR A 194 39.36 -7.96 19.11
C TYR A 194 38.70 -8.88 18.09
N SER A 195 38.31 -10.09 18.52
CA SER A 195 37.45 -10.97 17.72
C SER A 195 36.01 -10.46 17.67
N PHE A 196 35.35 -10.64 16.52
CA PHE A 196 33.96 -10.21 16.34
C PHE A 196 33.01 -11.05 17.22
N PRO A 197 32.09 -10.43 17.99
CA PRO A 197 31.24 -11.13 18.94
C PRO A 197 30.01 -11.75 18.25
N TRP A 198 30.22 -12.87 17.54
CA TRP A 198 29.17 -13.61 16.84
C TRP A 198 27.94 -13.92 17.70
N LYS A 199 28.14 -14.13 19.01
CA LYS A 199 27.07 -14.41 19.99
C LYS A 199 26.05 -13.27 20.13
N ARG A 200 26.42 -12.03 19.82
CA ARG A 200 25.53 -10.85 19.93
C ARG A 200 24.78 -10.54 18.63
N VAL A 201 25.10 -11.24 17.54
CA VAL A 201 24.50 -11.00 16.22
C VAL A 201 22.99 -11.27 16.23
N PRO A 202 22.49 -12.44 16.68
CA PRO A 202 21.10 -12.82 16.44
C PRO A 202 20.07 -11.90 17.10
N LEU A 203 20.41 -11.31 18.25
CA LEU A 203 19.50 -10.45 19.00
C LEU A 203 19.96 -8.99 19.02
N THR A 204 21.17 -8.70 19.51
CA THR A 204 21.60 -7.30 19.73
C THR A 204 21.81 -6.54 18.43
N LEU A 205 22.56 -7.11 17.48
CA LEU A 205 22.83 -6.43 16.20
C LEU A 205 21.59 -6.39 15.32
N LEU A 206 20.83 -7.48 15.28
CA LEU A 206 19.58 -7.55 14.51
C LEU A 206 18.53 -6.55 15.05
N ASN A 207 18.36 -6.44 16.37
CA ASN A 207 17.46 -5.47 16.99
C ASN A 207 17.83 -4.02 16.63
N LEU A 208 19.13 -3.71 16.65
CA LEU A 208 19.62 -2.40 16.23
C LEU A 208 19.39 -2.16 14.74
N LEU A 209 19.69 -3.12 13.87
CA LEU A 209 19.47 -2.98 12.42
C LEU A 209 18.00 -2.72 12.08
N ILE A 210 17.10 -3.47 12.71
CA ILE A 210 15.67 -3.39 12.44
C ILE A 210 15.09 -2.07 12.93
N CYS A 211 15.50 -1.57 14.11
CA CYS A 211 14.98 -0.29 14.61
C CYS A 211 15.45 0.90 13.76
N LEU A 212 16.71 0.88 13.28
CA LEU A 212 17.24 1.89 12.37
C LEU A 212 16.48 1.89 11.04
N THR A 213 16.15 0.70 10.53
CA THR A 213 15.35 0.53 9.31
C THR A 213 13.92 1.04 9.53
N ALA A 214 13.28 0.68 10.64
CA ALA A 214 11.90 1.05 10.96
C ALA A 214 11.70 2.58 11.00
N ILE A 215 12.54 3.31 11.75
CA ILE A 215 12.42 4.77 11.88
C ILE A 215 12.72 5.49 10.56
N THR A 216 13.66 4.97 9.76
CA THR A 216 13.97 5.50 8.43
C THR A 216 12.79 5.30 7.48
N LEU A 217 12.19 4.11 7.47
CA LEU A 217 10.99 3.79 6.68
C LEU A 217 9.79 4.67 7.06
N LEU A 218 9.61 4.91 8.37
CA LEU A 218 8.57 5.80 8.85
C LEU A 218 8.81 7.24 8.34
N ALA A 219 10.04 7.74 8.39
CA ALA A 219 10.37 9.08 7.89
C ALA A 219 10.14 9.23 6.38
N ILE A 220 10.59 8.27 5.56
CA ILE A 220 10.37 8.31 4.09
C ILE A 220 8.89 8.15 3.71
N THR A 221 8.04 7.65 4.61
CA THR A 221 6.58 7.58 4.40
C THR A 221 5.95 8.98 4.42
N TYR A 222 6.43 9.87 5.30
CA TYR A 222 5.88 11.22 5.46
C TYR A 222 6.61 12.31 4.65
N LEU A 223 7.89 12.09 4.33
CA LEU A 223 8.72 13.00 3.55
C LEU A 223 8.11 13.46 2.20
N PRO A 224 7.60 12.59 1.31
CA PRO A 224 7.09 13.02 0.01
C PRO A 224 5.87 13.94 0.14
N GLY A 225 5.08 13.81 1.22
CA GLY A 225 3.98 14.72 1.49
C GLY A 225 4.44 16.15 1.81
N CYS A 226 5.59 16.29 2.48
CA CYS A 226 6.22 17.59 2.72
C CYS A 226 6.80 18.15 1.42
N ILE A 227 7.55 17.35 0.66
CA ILE A 227 8.13 17.76 -0.63
C ILE A 227 7.04 18.21 -1.61
N ALA A 228 5.94 17.47 -1.72
CA ALA A 228 4.81 17.84 -2.56
C ALA A 228 4.22 19.21 -2.16
N ALA A 229 4.13 19.51 -0.86
CA ALA A 229 3.66 20.82 -0.40
C ALA A 229 4.65 21.95 -0.73
N PHE A 230 5.96 21.71 -0.64
CA PHE A 230 6.97 22.69 -1.07
C PHE A 230 6.93 22.93 -2.58
N ILE A 231 6.75 21.89 -3.40
CA ILE A 231 6.59 22.03 -4.86
C ILE A 231 5.32 22.83 -5.19
N GLN A 232 4.22 22.57 -4.48
CA GLN A 232 2.98 23.36 -4.62
C GLN A 232 3.21 24.83 -4.27
N LEU A 233 3.95 25.13 -3.20
CA LEU A 233 4.29 26.50 -2.81
C LEU A 233 5.21 27.20 -3.82
N TYR A 234 6.18 26.47 -4.37
CA TYR A 234 7.12 26.97 -5.37
C TYR A 234 6.42 27.31 -6.69
N HIS A 235 5.57 26.41 -7.20
CA HIS A 235 4.81 26.66 -8.43
C HIS A 235 3.59 27.56 -8.23
N GLY A 236 3.07 27.66 -7.00
CA GLY A 236 1.92 28.49 -6.69
C GLY A 236 0.60 28.01 -7.31
N THR A 237 0.53 26.77 -7.78
CA THR A 237 -0.67 26.14 -8.35
C THR A 237 -0.73 24.65 -7.98
N LYS A 238 -1.95 24.09 -7.94
CA LYS A 238 -2.20 22.65 -7.75
C LYS A 238 -2.38 21.89 -9.06
N TYR A 239 -2.58 22.60 -10.18
CA TYR A 239 -2.96 22.01 -11.46
C TYR A 239 -1.77 21.43 -12.24
N ARG A 240 -0.54 21.75 -11.82
CA ARG A 240 0.66 21.14 -12.40
C ARG A 240 0.86 19.74 -11.83
N LEU A 241 1.01 18.77 -12.73
CA LEU A 241 1.33 17.39 -12.38
C LEU A 241 2.65 17.31 -11.60
N PHE A 242 2.70 16.41 -10.62
CA PHE A 242 3.94 16.10 -9.93
C PHE A 242 4.90 15.36 -10.86
N PRO A 243 6.23 15.50 -10.68
CA PRO A 243 7.20 14.65 -11.34
C PRO A 243 6.89 13.16 -11.10
N CYS A 244 7.12 12.31 -12.10
CA CYS A 244 6.77 10.89 -12.04
C CYS A 244 7.35 10.17 -10.81
N TRP A 245 8.58 10.50 -10.41
CA TRP A 245 9.22 9.91 -9.22
C TRP A 245 8.47 10.24 -7.93
N LEU A 246 7.94 11.46 -7.80
CA LEU A 246 7.22 11.89 -6.60
C LEU A 246 5.81 11.31 -6.56
N ASP A 247 5.10 11.32 -7.69
CA ASP A 247 3.79 10.68 -7.80
C ASP A 247 3.88 9.19 -7.45
N LEU A 248 4.90 8.51 -8.00
CA LEU A 248 5.16 7.11 -7.69
C LEU A 248 5.42 6.88 -6.19
N TRP A 249 6.27 7.71 -5.58
CA TRP A 249 6.57 7.61 -4.16
C TRP A 249 5.34 7.88 -3.28
N LEU A 250 4.50 8.85 -3.65
CA LEU A 250 3.25 9.15 -2.94
C LEU A 250 2.28 7.96 -2.93
N ARG A 251 2.25 7.15 -4.00
CA ARG A 251 1.46 5.91 -4.10
C ARG A 251 2.02 4.77 -3.23
N CYS A 252 3.34 4.74 -3.02
CA CYS A 252 4.02 3.73 -2.20
C CYS A 252 3.86 3.93 -0.68
N ARG A 253 3.41 5.11 -0.23
CA ARG A 253 3.38 5.48 1.20
C ARG A 253 2.67 4.47 2.10
N LYS A 254 1.52 3.94 1.68
CA LYS A 254 0.75 2.96 2.46
C LYS A 254 1.63 1.74 2.81
N MET A 255 2.30 1.18 1.81
CA MET A 255 3.11 -0.03 1.99
C MET A 255 4.40 0.25 2.76
N LEU A 256 5.04 1.40 2.54
CA LEU A 256 6.22 1.82 3.33
C LEU A 256 5.88 1.98 4.82
N GLY A 257 4.72 2.57 5.13
CA GLY A 257 4.23 2.70 6.50
C GLY A 257 3.94 1.34 7.15
N LEU A 258 3.39 0.38 6.40
CA LEU A 258 3.17 -0.99 6.90
C LEU A 258 4.48 -1.74 7.17
N PHE A 259 5.51 -1.58 6.32
CA PHE A 259 6.85 -2.12 6.62
C PHE A 259 7.49 -1.47 7.86
N ALA A 260 7.36 -0.15 8.00
CA ALA A 260 7.84 0.56 9.19
C ALA A 260 7.17 0.01 10.46
N PHE A 261 5.85 -0.24 10.41
CA PHE A 261 5.10 -0.84 11.51
C PHE A 261 5.55 -2.27 11.81
N LEU A 262 5.69 -3.12 10.79
CA LEU A 262 6.16 -4.51 10.95
C LEU A 262 7.53 -4.57 11.64
N PHE A 263 8.49 -3.77 11.18
CA PHE A 263 9.81 -3.71 11.81
C PHE A 263 9.76 -3.09 13.21
N SER A 264 8.83 -2.18 13.49
CA SER A 264 8.63 -1.63 14.84
C SER A 264 8.10 -2.67 15.82
N ILE A 265 7.15 -3.52 15.41
CA ILE A 265 6.69 -4.66 16.23
C ILE A 265 7.84 -5.63 16.48
N TRP A 266 8.60 -5.99 15.43
CA TRP A 266 9.73 -6.90 15.58
C TRP A 266 10.79 -6.32 16.54
N HIS A 267 11.12 -5.05 16.39
CA HIS A 267 11.98 -4.32 17.31
C HIS A 267 11.46 -4.34 18.75
N ALA A 268 10.17 -4.07 18.97
CA ALA A 268 9.56 -4.09 20.30
C ALA A 268 9.64 -5.48 20.93
N GLY A 269 9.28 -6.53 20.19
CA GLY A 269 9.34 -7.92 20.66
C GLY A 269 10.75 -8.33 21.08
N MET A 270 11.77 -8.03 20.26
CA MET A 270 13.17 -8.30 20.63
C MET A 270 13.64 -7.44 21.80
N SER A 271 13.21 -6.18 21.87
CA SER A 271 13.61 -5.26 22.92
C SER A 271 13.08 -5.67 24.29
N ILE A 272 11.86 -6.19 24.39
CA ILE A 272 11.30 -6.72 25.64
C ILE A 272 12.17 -7.84 26.21
N VAL A 273 12.64 -8.76 25.36
CA VAL A 273 13.53 -9.85 25.76
C VAL A 273 14.94 -9.33 26.10
N PHE A 274 15.37 -8.29 25.39
CA PHE A 274 16.72 -7.74 25.52
C PHE A 274 16.90 -6.81 26.73
N ILE A 275 15.87 -6.09 27.17
CA ILE A 275 15.95 -5.08 28.25
C ILE A 275 16.17 -5.80 29.59
N SER A 276 17.42 -5.74 30.08
CA SER A 276 17.82 -6.28 31.37
C SER A 276 18.96 -5.47 31.97
N PRO A 277 19.21 -5.54 33.29
CA PRO A 277 20.36 -4.88 33.91
C PRO A 277 21.71 -5.29 33.31
N GLY A 278 21.81 -6.51 32.77
CA GLY A 278 23.03 -7.03 32.15
C GLY A 278 23.35 -6.42 30.78
N SER A 279 22.31 -6.07 30.00
CA SER A 279 22.45 -5.52 28.65
C SER A 279 22.45 -3.98 28.62
N MET A 280 21.65 -3.34 29.47
CA MET A 280 21.38 -1.90 29.48
C MET A 280 21.70 -1.26 30.84
N LYS A 281 22.93 -1.44 31.36
CA LYS A 281 23.33 -1.00 32.71
C LYS A 281 22.94 0.46 33.04
N TRP A 282 23.05 1.38 32.09
CA TRP A 282 22.77 2.80 32.30
C TRP A 282 21.27 3.15 32.37
N TRP A 283 20.37 2.20 32.14
CA TRP A 283 18.92 2.37 32.33
C TRP A 283 18.45 1.95 33.71
N TYR A 284 19.33 1.37 34.53
CA TYR A 284 18.98 0.84 35.83
C TYR A 284 19.76 1.55 36.92
N GLU A 285 19.12 1.65 38.08
CA GLU A 285 19.74 2.09 39.33
C GLU A 285 19.48 1.04 40.42
N PRO A 286 20.39 0.88 41.38
CA PRO A 286 20.19 -0.04 42.50
C PRO A 286 18.99 0.44 43.35
N SER A 287 18.05 -0.46 43.63
CA SER A 287 16.93 -0.17 44.50
C SER A 287 17.37 -0.18 45.97
N ALA A 288 16.96 0.83 46.73
CA ALA A 288 17.44 1.12 48.09
C ALA A 288 16.93 0.16 49.19
N ASN A 289 16.38 -1.02 48.86
CA ASN A 289 16.00 -2.05 49.83
C ASN A 289 17.23 -2.81 50.36
N TRP A 290 18.30 -2.06 50.66
CA TRP A 290 19.52 -2.57 51.26
C TRP A 290 19.31 -2.62 52.78
N GLU A 291 18.97 -3.80 53.30
CA GLU A 291 19.16 -4.11 54.72
C GLU A 291 20.65 -4.47 54.94
N PRO A 292 21.40 -3.72 55.77
CA PRO A 292 22.83 -3.94 55.96
C PRO A 292 23.20 -5.28 56.64
N ASN A 293 22.22 -6.06 57.13
CA ASN A 293 22.45 -7.25 57.96
C ASN A 293 22.20 -8.60 57.28
N GLN A 294 21.94 -8.65 55.97
CA GLN A 294 21.83 -9.95 55.28
C GLN A 294 23.03 -10.18 54.35
N THR A 295 23.84 -11.19 54.67
CA THR A 295 25.00 -11.67 53.88
C THR A 295 24.61 -12.17 52.47
N ASN A 296 23.31 -12.27 52.16
CA ASN A 296 22.74 -12.65 50.87
C ASN A 296 21.72 -11.62 50.33
N ALA A 297 21.88 -10.32 50.62
CA ALA A 297 21.00 -9.29 50.07
C ALA A 297 21.13 -9.23 48.53
N LYS A 298 20.16 -9.81 47.81
CA LYS A 298 20.07 -9.71 46.35
C LYS A 298 19.85 -8.24 45.97
N THR A 299 20.84 -7.60 45.36
CA THR A 299 20.69 -6.24 44.81
C THR A 299 19.61 -6.26 43.73
N THR A 300 18.46 -5.65 44.01
CA THR A 300 17.39 -5.47 43.03
C THR A 300 17.66 -4.20 42.24
N TYR A 301 17.45 -4.25 40.93
CA TYR A 301 17.64 -3.11 40.03
C TYR A 301 16.28 -2.61 39.57
N ARG A 302 16.07 -1.29 39.59
CA ARG A 302 14.89 -0.64 39.03
C ARG A 302 15.26 0.22 37.83
N LEU A 303 14.32 0.43 36.91
CA LEU A 303 14.53 1.37 35.81
C LEU A 303 14.68 2.79 36.39
N ASN A 304 15.63 3.55 35.85
CA ASN A 304 15.74 4.97 36.14
C ASN A 304 14.81 5.77 35.20
N ALA A 305 14.71 7.08 35.44
CA ALA A 305 13.85 7.95 34.64
C ALA A 305 14.13 7.91 33.12
N ILE A 306 15.38 7.63 32.69
CA ILE A 306 15.71 7.46 31.26
C ILE A 306 15.09 6.17 30.72
N GLY A 307 15.29 5.06 31.43
CA GLY A 307 14.74 3.77 31.04
C GLY A 307 13.22 3.78 30.97
N GLU A 308 12.55 4.31 32.00
CA GLU A 308 11.10 4.43 32.04
C GLU A 308 10.57 5.33 30.91
N SER A 309 11.18 6.50 30.71
CA SER A 309 10.78 7.43 29.65
C SER A 309 10.99 6.84 28.26
N ALA A 310 12.14 6.17 28.02
CA ALA A 310 12.42 5.54 26.74
C ALA A 310 11.39 4.46 26.42
N VAL A 311 11.12 3.54 27.35
CA VAL A 311 10.13 2.47 27.14
C VAL A 311 8.74 3.07 26.91
N SER A 312 8.32 4.04 27.72
CA SER A 312 7.02 4.71 27.59
C SER A 312 6.84 5.39 26.22
N LEU A 313 7.80 6.22 25.79
CA LEU A 313 7.75 6.89 24.49
C LEU A 313 7.73 5.90 23.32
N GLY A 314 8.51 4.82 23.41
CA GLY A 314 8.54 3.75 22.41
C GLY A 314 7.19 3.04 22.30
N LEU A 315 6.58 2.69 23.44
CA LEU A 315 5.26 2.05 23.49
C LEU A 315 4.16 2.98 22.98
N MET A 316 4.14 4.25 23.39
CA MET A 316 3.17 5.23 22.89
C MET A 316 3.27 5.42 21.37
N SER A 317 4.50 5.49 20.84
CA SER A 317 4.73 5.53 19.39
C SER A 317 4.18 4.28 18.70
N LEU A 318 4.47 3.10 19.25
CA LEU A 318 4.00 1.83 18.68
C LEU A 318 2.47 1.73 18.71
N LEU A 319 1.81 2.18 19.77
CA LEU A 319 0.34 2.22 19.87
C LEU A 319 -0.28 3.08 18.78
N LEU A 320 0.27 4.27 18.52
CA LEU A 320 -0.18 5.12 17.42
C LEU A 320 0.03 4.46 16.05
N LEU A 321 1.18 3.80 15.85
CA LEU A 321 1.44 3.06 14.61
C LEU A 321 0.46 1.88 14.43
N SER A 322 0.10 1.18 15.50
CA SER A 322 -0.92 0.13 15.48
C SER A 322 -2.28 0.66 15.03
N LEU A 323 -2.71 1.83 15.55
CA LEU A 323 -3.96 2.47 15.13
C LEU A 323 -3.94 2.87 13.65
N ILE A 324 -2.80 3.39 13.17
CA ILE A 324 -2.60 3.72 11.75
C ILE A 324 -2.64 2.45 10.88
N ALA A 325 -2.00 1.36 11.33
CA ALA A 325 -2.02 0.08 10.62
C ALA A 325 -3.44 -0.51 10.55
N ILE A 326 -4.20 -0.50 11.64
CA ILE A 326 -5.59 -0.96 11.69
C ILE A 326 -6.47 -0.13 10.75
N SER A 327 -6.34 1.20 10.76
CA SER A 327 -7.09 2.07 9.84
C SER A 327 -6.71 1.89 8.36
N SER A 328 -5.64 1.17 8.07
CA SER A 328 -5.21 0.85 6.69
C SER A 328 -5.92 -0.39 6.11
N LEU A 329 -6.65 -1.14 6.95
CA LEU A 329 -7.52 -2.25 6.53
C LEU A 329 -8.70 -1.70 5.72
N PRO A 330 -9.06 -2.29 4.56
CA PRO A 330 -10.14 -1.80 3.72
C PRO A 330 -11.49 -1.70 4.44
N SER A 331 -11.80 -2.65 5.33
CA SER A 331 -13.04 -2.65 6.13
C SER A 331 -13.14 -1.44 7.05
N VAL A 332 -12.05 -1.09 7.74
CA VAL A 332 -12.00 0.07 8.63
C VAL A 332 -11.97 1.37 7.82
N SER A 333 -11.13 1.43 6.79
CA SER A 333 -10.99 2.63 5.94
C SER A 333 -12.27 2.98 5.18
N ALA A 334 -13.15 2.01 4.92
CA ALA A 334 -14.44 2.25 4.26
C ALA A 334 -15.46 2.95 5.18
N VAL A 335 -15.30 2.84 6.50
CA VAL A 335 -16.21 3.44 7.49
C VAL A 335 -15.79 4.86 7.87
N LEU A 336 -14.49 5.18 7.75
CA LEU A 336 -13.96 6.49 8.13
C LEU A 336 -14.26 7.55 7.07
N ASN A 337 -14.74 8.72 7.51
CA ASN A 337 -14.85 9.88 6.63
C ASN A 337 -13.48 10.51 6.35
N TRP A 338 -13.39 11.40 5.36
CA TRP A 338 -12.13 12.04 4.97
C TRP A 338 -11.45 12.86 6.09
N ARG A 339 -12.20 13.39 7.06
CA ARG A 339 -11.64 14.15 8.18
C ARG A 339 -10.99 13.22 9.20
N GLU A 340 -11.68 12.14 9.57
CA GLU A 340 -11.19 11.09 10.47
C GLU A 340 -9.99 10.36 9.86
N TRP A 341 -10.09 9.98 8.59
CA TRP A 341 -8.99 9.34 7.87
C TRP A 341 -7.74 10.23 7.87
N ARG A 342 -7.89 11.54 7.64
CA ARG A 342 -6.79 12.50 7.66
C ARG A 342 -6.22 12.71 9.07
N LEU A 343 -7.06 12.70 10.11
CA LEU A 343 -6.62 12.77 11.51
C LEU A 343 -5.70 11.58 11.82
N VAL A 344 -6.14 10.36 11.51
CA VAL A 344 -5.40 9.13 11.79
C VAL A 344 -4.14 9.02 10.92
N GLN A 345 -4.29 9.07 9.59
CA GLN A 345 -3.19 8.80 8.65
C GLN A 345 -2.20 9.97 8.51
N SER A 346 -2.56 11.18 8.92
CA SER A 346 -1.65 12.32 8.90
C SER A 346 -1.23 12.78 10.29
N GLN A 347 -2.15 13.22 11.15
CA GLN A 347 -1.76 13.88 12.41
C GLN A 347 -1.16 12.86 13.39
N MET A 348 -1.84 11.74 13.65
CA MET A 348 -1.28 10.69 14.50
C MET A 348 0.00 10.10 13.90
N GLY A 349 0.13 10.08 12.58
CA GLY A 349 1.35 9.69 11.88
C GLY A 349 2.58 10.52 12.20
N TYR A 350 2.47 11.85 12.12
CA TYR A 350 3.55 12.75 12.52
C TYR A 350 3.80 12.71 14.03
N THR A 351 2.76 12.53 14.85
CA THR A 351 2.91 12.36 16.31
C THR A 351 3.67 11.08 16.64
N ALA A 352 3.38 9.97 15.96
CA ALA A 352 4.12 8.72 16.11
C ALA A 352 5.60 8.90 15.73
N LEU A 353 5.89 9.57 14.60
CA LEU A 353 7.26 9.90 14.21
C LEU A 353 7.98 10.77 15.27
N LEU A 354 7.30 11.76 15.84
CA LEU A 354 7.84 12.61 16.91
C LEU A 354 8.16 11.80 18.16
N LEU A 355 7.25 10.92 18.60
CA LEU A 355 7.46 10.05 19.76
C LEU A 355 8.59 9.05 19.53
N ALA A 356 8.71 8.48 18.33
CA ALA A 356 9.83 7.62 17.95
C ALA A 356 11.18 8.35 17.99
N VAL A 357 11.23 9.60 17.51
CA VAL A 357 12.42 10.44 17.62
C VAL A 357 12.72 10.76 19.09
N ALA A 358 11.71 11.16 19.87
CA ALA A 358 11.87 11.45 21.30
C ALA A 358 12.40 10.23 22.07
N HIS A 359 11.90 9.04 21.76
CA HIS A 359 12.40 7.76 22.29
C HIS A 359 13.92 7.62 22.08
N VAL A 360 14.42 7.86 20.86
CA VAL A 360 15.87 7.78 20.57
C VAL A 360 16.67 8.88 21.26
N PHE A 361 16.13 10.09 21.30
CA PHE A 361 16.76 11.23 21.96
C PHE A 361 16.94 10.98 23.45
N VAL A 362 15.90 10.56 24.17
CA VAL A 362 15.98 10.26 25.61
C VAL A 362 17.10 9.25 25.91
N MET A 363 17.26 8.23 25.06
CA MET A 363 18.28 7.21 25.23
C MET A 363 19.71 7.70 24.93
N SER A 364 19.88 8.59 23.95
CA SER A 364 21.19 8.86 23.33
C SER A 364 21.72 10.28 23.57
N PHE A 365 20.87 11.24 23.94
CA PHE A 365 21.20 12.67 23.99
C PHE A 365 22.40 12.98 24.90
N ARG A 366 22.42 12.38 26.10
CA ARG A 366 23.55 12.55 27.05
C ARG A 366 24.88 12.05 26.46
N GLY A 367 24.85 10.96 25.68
CA GLY A 367 26.03 10.40 25.04
C GLY A 367 26.56 11.30 23.92
N TRP A 368 25.65 11.90 23.14
CA TRP A 368 26.01 12.86 22.11
C TRP A 368 26.73 14.07 22.70
N LEU A 369 26.16 14.72 23.74
CA LEU A 369 26.75 15.93 24.32
C LEU A 369 28.17 15.73 24.88
N LYS A 370 28.50 14.52 25.36
CA LYS A 370 29.84 14.21 25.87
C LYS A 370 30.91 14.16 24.78
N HIS A 371 30.55 13.84 23.53
CA HIS A 371 31.50 13.67 22.42
C HIS A 371 30.96 14.30 21.12
N PRO A 372 30.92 15.65 21.04
CA PRO A 372 30.31 16.34 19.91
C PRO A 372 31.06 16.14 18.59
N SER A 373 32.39 15.98 18.62
CA SER A 373 33.21 15.70 17.43
C SER A 373 32.89 14.36 16.76
N SER A 374 32.16 13.47 17.44
CA SER A 374 31.85 12.11 16.97
C SER A 374 30.36 11.92 16.64
N PHE A 375 29.55 12.98 16.50
CA PHE A 375 28.10 12.85 16.25
C PHE A 375 27.77 11.92 15.08
N PHE A 376 28.46 12.09 13.95
CA PHE A 376 28.26 11.25 12.75
C PHE A 376 28.75 9.80 12.93
N TYR A 377 29.51 9.51 13.99
CA TYR A 377 29.86 8.14 14.35
C TYR A 377 28.76 7.43 15.15
N TRP A 378 27.75 8.11 15.70
CA TRP A 378 26.67 7.45 16.43
C TRP A 378 25.54 7.01 15.50
N ASN A 379 25.20 5.71 15.51
CA ASN A 379 24.06 5.20 14.73
C ASN A 379 22.75 5.89 15.10
N SER A 380 22.55 6.16 16.40
CA SER A 380 21.37 6.83 16.92
C SER A 380 21.23 8.27 16.44
N PHE A 381 22.33 8.98 16.19
CA PHE A 381 22.29 10.34 15.64
C PHE A 381 21.95 10.30 14.15
N LEU A 382 22.66 9.45 13.39
CA LEU A 382 22.45 9.31 11.95
C LEU A 382 20.99 8.92 11.61
N CYS A 383 20.40 7.99 12.37
CA CYS A 383 19.02 7.57 12.09
C CYS A 383 17.97 8.64 12.43
N CYS A 384 18.28 9.57 13.34
CA CYS A 384 17.38 10.66 13.68
C CYS A 384 17.44 11.83 12.70
N ALA A 385 18.52 11.97 11.91
CA ALA A 385 18.70 13.12 11.02
C ALA A 385 17.54 13.29 10.02
N LEU A 386 17.16 12.21 9.33
CA LEU A 386 16.06 12.22 8.36
C LEU A 386 14.67 12.44 9.02
N PRO A 387 14.27 11.70 10.08
CA PRO A 387 13.08 12.00 10.86
C PRO A 387 12.99 13.45 11.34
N CYS A 388 14.08 13.99 11.90
CA CYS A 388 14.13 15.37 12.37
C CYS A 388 13.94 16.37 11.23
N LEU A 389 14.55 16.14 10.06
CA LEU A 389 14.32 16.95 8.86
C LEU A 389 12.83 16.93 8.46
N VAL A 390 12.20 15.75 8.43
CA VAL A 390 10.77 15.62 8.10
C VAL A 390 9.89 16.37 9.10
N LEU A 391 10.18 16.26 10.40
CA LEU A 391 9.45 16.99 11.44
C LEU A 391 9.65 18.51 11.33
N ALA A 392 10.87 18.97 11.03
CA ALA A 392 11.17 20.39 10.82
C ALA A 392 10.45 20.95 9.58
N MET A 393 10.48 20.21 8.46
CA MET A 393 9.71 20.54 7.25
C MET A 393 8.22 20.62 7.55
N LYS A 394 7.69 19.66 8.31
CA LYS A 394 6.29 19.64 8.71
C LYS A 394 5.94 20.84 9.59
N LEU A 395 6.78 21.14 10.59
CA LEU A 395 6.60 22.29 11.49
C LEU A 395 6.54 23.59 10.69
N PHE A 396 7.46 23.79 9.74
CA PHE A 396 7.45 24.94 8.84
C PHE A 396 6.14 25.04 8.05
N LEU A 397 5.68 23.92 7.46
CA LEU A 397 4.42 23.88 6.71
C LEU A 397 3.17 24.12 7.58
N THR A 398 3.26 23.92 8.90
CA THR A 398 2.16 24.20 9.84
C THR A 398 2.12 25.64 10.35
N ILE A 399 3.19 26.43 10.16
CA ILE A 399 3.20 27.86 10.51
C ILE A 399 1.99 28.55 9.85
N PRO A 400 1.17 29.34 10.59
CA PRO A 400 -0.10 29.87 10.09
C PRO A 400 0.00 30.57 8.73
N CYS A 401 1.05 31.34 8.49
CA CYS A 401 1.27 32.05 7.23
C CYS A 401 1.46 31.09 6.04
N VAL A 402 2.29 30.05 6.22
CA VAL A 402 2.59 29.04 5.19
C VAL A 402 1.39 28.11 5.00
N SER A 403 0.79 27.65 6.09
CA SER A 403 -0.39 26.77 6.06
C SER A 403 -1.57 27.41 5.32
N ARG A 404 -1.85 28.70 5.57
CA ARG A 404 -2.88 29.46 4.82
C ARG A 404 -2.55 29.55 3.33
N MET A 405 -1.28 29.70 2.96
CA MET A 405 -0.86 29.75 1.55
C MET A 405 -1.06 28.39 0.86
N VAL A 406 -0.63 27.30 1.50
CA VAL A 406 -0.87 25.95 0.98
C VAL A 406 -2.37 25.67 0.85
N PHE A 407 -3.17 26.06 1.84
CA PHE A 407 -4.62 25.90 1.81
C PHE A 407 -5.27 26.64 0.64
N ARG A 408 -4.88 27.91 0.41
CA ARG A 408 -5.32 28.71 -0.74
C ARG A 408 -5.02 28.04 -2.07
N ILE A 409 -3.79 27.55 -2.26
CA ILE A 409 -3.37 26.84 -3.48
C ILE A 409 -4.20 25.57 -3.67
N ARG A 410 -4.43 24.81 -2.59
CA ARG A 410 -5.25 23.59 -2.64
C ARG A 410 -6.73 23.86 -2.94
N ASN A 411 -7.23 25.03 -2.56
CA ASN A 411 -8.57 25.50 -2.95
C ASN A 411 -8.64 26.00 -4.40
N GLY A 412 -7.51 26.07 -5.12
CA GLY A 412 -7.45 26.44 -6.53
C GLY A 412 -7.00 27.87 -6.81
N GLN A 413 -6.52 28.62 -5.80
CA GLN A 413 -5.90 29.91 -6.05
C GLN A 413 -4.53 29.73 -6.72
N GLU A 414 -4.31 30.43 -7.82
CA GLU A 414 -3.01 30.48 -8.48
C GLU A 414 -2.26 31.75 -8.09
N ARG A 415 -0.97 31.62 -7.74
CA ARG A 415 -0.09 32.80 -7.68
C ARG A 415 0.10 33.31 -9.09
N ARG A 416 -0.50 34.46 -9.40
CA ARG A 416 -0.26 35.17 -10.66
C ARG A 416 1.24 35.49 -10.77
N PRO A 417 1.87 35.33 -11.95
CA PRO A 417 3.24 35.79 -12.16
C PRO A 417 3.33 37.29 -11.85
N PHE A 418 4.39 37.72 -11.16
CA PHE A 418 4.63 39.14 -10.81
C PHE A 418 4.49 40.08 -12.03
N ALA A 419 4.84 39.62 -13.23
CA ALA A 419 4.70 40.37 -14.47
C ALA A 419 3.25 40.79 -14.79
N LYS A 420 2.25 39.92 -14.53
CA LYS A 420 0.83 40.24 -14.77
C LYS A 420 0.22 41.11 -13.67
N GLN A 421 0.72 40.99 -12.43
CA GLN A 421 0.30 41.88 -11.32
C GLN A 421 0.76 43.32 -11.54
N GLY A 422 1.97 43.54 -12.07
CA GLY A 422 2.46 44.89 -12.39
C GLY A 422 1.70 45.57 -13.53
N GLN A 423 1.23 44.79 -14.50
CA GLN A 423 0.48 45.29 -15.66
C GLN A 423 -0.94 45.71 -15.27
N GLU A 424 -1.64 44.91 -14.46
CA GLU A 424 -2.96 45.27 -13.91
C GLU A 424 -2.88 46.47 -12.96
N ARG A 425 -1.85 46.53 -12.11
CA ARG A 425 -1.68 47.66 -11.17
C ARG A 425 -1.42 48.96 -11.93
N LYS A 426 -0.60 48.92 -13.00
CA LYS A 426 -0.41 50.06 -13.91
C LYS A 426 -1.69 50.44 -14.66
N SER A 427 -2.45 49.48 -15.17
CA SER A 427 -3.73 49.80 -15.84
C SER A 427 -4.78 50.36 -14.87
N MET A 428 -4.77 49.92 -13.61
CA MET A 428 -5.69 50.42 -12.57
C MET A 428 -5.25 51.81 -12.07
N GLU A 429 -3.94 52.08 -11.97
CA GLU A 429 -3.40 53.43 -11.73
C GLU A 429 -3.69 54.38 -12.90
N ILE A 430 -3.57 53.92 -14.15
CA ILE A 430 -3.94 54.72 -15.34
C ILE A 430 -5.43 55.04 -15.35
N GLN A 431 -6.30 54.06 -15.04
CA GLN A 431 -7.75 54.30 -14.91
C GLN A 431 -8.11 55.27 -13.78
N LEU A 432 -7.39 55.25 -12.66
CA LEU A 432 -7.60 56.20 -11.57
C LEU A 432 -7.14 57.62 -11.95
N LEU A 433 -6.02 57.76 -12.67
CA LEU A 433 -5.54 59.04 -13.19
C LEU A 433 -6.45 59.63 -14.28
N GLU A 434 -7.11 58.80 -15.09
CA GLU A 434 -8.13 59.24 -16.07
C GLU A 434 -9.43 59.71 -15.39
N ILE A 435 -9.76 59.19 -14.21
CA ILE A 435 -10.93 59.63 -13.43
C ILE A 435 -10.67 60.96 -12.73
N ASP A 436 -9.43 61.23 -12.29
CA ASP A 436 -9.05 62.50 -11.64
C ASP A 436 -8.75 63.65 -12.63
N SER A 437 -8.81 63.40 -13.95
CA SER A 437 -8.56 64.40 -15.01
C SER A 437 -9.82 64.83 -15.79
N VAL A 438 -11.01 64.46 -15.30
CA VAL A 438 -12.33 64.95 -15.71
C VAL A 438 -12.91 65.77 -14.56
#